data_AF-A0AAD6YRR0-F1
#
_entry.id   AF-A0AAD6YRR0-F1
#
_cell.length_a   1.000
_cell.length_b   1.000
_cell.length_c   1.000
_cell.angle_alpha   90.00
_cell.angle_beta   90.00
_cell.angle_gamma   90.00
#
_symmetry.space_group_name_H-M   'P 1'
#
loop_
_entity.id
_entity.type
_entity.pdbx_description
1 polymer ?
#
loop_
_entity_poly.entity_id
_entity_poly.type
_entity_poly.pdbx_seq_one_letter_code
_entity_poly.pdbx_strand_id
1 'polypeptide(L)'
;RTQQQCADVSLDSEGNTILPAGLSQAALHARAKPRFVEYACSHFEIYRYAVLVSKAVIPPAFWGSEANFKLVLSRKCCPFSTREKKILHGV
;
A
#
# COMPACT_ATOMS: atom_id res chain seq x y z
N ARG A 1 26.95 26.39 44.13
CA ARG A 1 27.34 25.70 42.87
C ARG A 1 26.10 25.64 41.99
N THR A 2 25.85 26.72 41.24
CA THR A 2 24.75 26.82 40.28
C THR A 2 25.22 26.16 38.99
N GLN A 3 24.55 25.08 38.56
CA GLN A 3 24.84 24.43 37.29
C GLN A 3 24.24 25.28 36.17
N GLN A 4 25.10 25.88 35.36
CA GLN A 4 24.74 26.62 34.16
C GLN A 4 24.61 25.60 33.03
N GLN A 5 23.36 25.32 32.65
CA GLN A 5 23.04 24.51 31.48
C GLN A 5 23.44 25.34 30.24
N CYS A 6 24.56 25.02 29.59
CA CYS A 6 24.85 25.52 28.25
C CYS A 6 23.82 24.93 27.29
N ALA A 7 22.74 25.67 27.03
CA ALA A 7 21.90 25.42 25.87
C ALA A 7 22.71 25.86 24.65
N ASP A 8 23.12 24.89 23.83
CA ASP A 8 23.75 25.12 22.53
C ASP A 8 22.71 25.73 21.60
N VAL A 9 22.66 27.07 21.55
CA VAL A 9 21.71 27.81 20.70
C VAL A 9 22.34 27.93 19.32
N SER A 10 21.91 27.08 18.40
CA SER A 10 22.30 27.15 16.99
C SER A 10 21.67 28.40 16.35
N LEU A 11 22.50 29.34 15.88
CA LEU A 11 22.08 30.59 15.22
C LEU A 11 22.49 30.55 13.75
N ASP A 12 21.72 31.17 12.86
CA ASP A 12 22.10 31.34 11.45
C ASP A 12 23.11 32.47 11.27
N SER A 13 23.60 32.68 10.04
CA SER A 13 24.56 33.75 9.73
C SER A 13 23.99 35.16 9.90
N GLU A 14 22.67 35.29 10.08
CA GLU A 14 21.96 36.54 10.34
C GLU A 14 21.63 36.71 11.84
N GLY A 15 22.02 35.76 12.70
CA GLY A 15 21.81 35.79 14.14
C GLY A 15 20.43 35.33 14.60
N ASN A 16 19.61 34.76 13.71
CA ASN A 16 18.31 34.22 14.07
C ASN A 16 18.45 32.83 14.69
N THR A 17 17.61 32.53 15.69
CA THR A 17 17.57 31.21 16.33
C THR A 17 17.13 30.13 15.35
N ILE A 18 18.03 29.20 15.04
CA ILE A 18 17.72 27.99 14.30
C ILE A 18 17.02 27.04 15.28
N LEU A 19 15.70 27.17 15.37
CA LEU A 19 14.88 26.13 16.01
C LEU A 19 15.06 24.85 15.18
N PRO A 20 15.36 23.69 15.81
CA PRO A 20 15.49 22.43 15.09
C PRO A 20 14.12 22.04 14.51
N ALA A 21 13.83 22.50 13.30
CA ALA A 21 12.63 22.18 12.53
C ALA A 21 12.70 20.76 11.92
N GLY A 22 13.56 19.89 12.45
CA GLY A 22 13.76 18.52 11.96
C GLY A 22 12.54 17.62 12.15
N LEU A 23 11.75 17.85 13.21
CA LEU A 23 10.51 17.12 13.44
C LEU A 23 9.37 17.60 12.51
N SER A 24 9.33 18.88 12.13
CA SER A 24 8.26 19.39 11.27
C SER A 24 8.50 19.04 9.81
N GLN A 25 9.70 19.23 9.27
CA GLN A 25 9.98 18.94 7.86
C GLN A 25 9.88 17.44 7.55
N ALA A 26 10.51 16.58 8.34
CA ALA A 26 10.40 15.13 8.15
C ALA A 26 8.96 14.62 8.33
N ALA A 27 8.19 15.18 9.28
CA ALA A 27 6.77 14.83 9.45
C ALA A 27 5.89 15.35 8.31
N LEU A 28 6.15 16.56 7.79
CA LEU A 28 5.46 17.10 6.62
C LEU A 28 5.74 16.26 5.38
N HIS A 29 7.00 15.87 5.15
CA HIS A 29 7.37 14.97 4.07
C HIS A 29 6.81 13.55 4.26
N ALA A 30 6.73 13.04 5.49
CA ALA A 30 6.10 11.75 5.78
C ALA A 30 4.58 11.78 5.54
N ARG A 31 3.91 12.91 5.83
CA ARG A 31 2.48 13.12 5.51
C ARG A 31 2.24 13.31 4.01
N ALA A 32 3.21 13.84 3.28
CA ALA A 32 3.16 13.98 1.83
C ALA A 32 3.45 12.68 1.06
N LYS A 33 3.89 11.60 1.74
CA LYS A 33 4.06 10.30 1.08
C LYS A 33 2.68 9.75 0.70
N PRO A 34 2.45 9.43 -0.59
CA PRO A 34 1.19 8.83 -1.00
C PRO A 34 1.01 7.52 -0.24
N ARG A 35 -0.16 7.37 0.38
CA ARG A 35 -0.48 6.12 1.07
C ARG A 35 -0.80 5.10 -0.01
N PHE A 36 0.10 4.16 -0.27
CA PHE A 36 -0.07 3.13 -1.31
C PHE A 36 -1.35 2.28 -1.13
N VAL A 37 -1.95 2.28 0.06
CA VAL A 37 -3.26 1.68 0.33
C VAL A 37 -4.39 2.29 -0.52
N GLU A 38 -4.28 3.56 -0.90
CA GLU A 38 -5.27 4.26 -1.73
C GLU A 38 -5.28 3.75 -3.18
N TYR A 39 -4.22 3.05 -3.58
CA TYR A 39 -4.08 2.42 -4.90
C TYR A 39 -4.34 0.91 -4.85
N ALA A 40 -4.72 0.36 -3.69
CA ALA A 40 -5.05 -1.04 -3.56
C ALA A 40 -6.38 -1.34 -4.27
N CYS A 41 -6.36 -2.28 -5.21
CA CYS A 41 -7.58 -2.79 -5.84
C CYS A 41 -8.22 -3.85 -4.94
N SER A 42 -9.55 -3.88 -4.93
CA SER A 42 -10.29 -4.95 -4.29
C SER A 42 -10.03 -6.30 -4.97
N HIS A 43 -10.12 -7.39 -4.20
CA HIS A 43 -10.04 -8.74 -4.76
C HIS A 43 -11.05 -8.98 -5.89
N PHE A 44 -12.18 -8.29 -5.85
CA PHE A 44 -13.22 -8.37 -6.87
C PHE A 44 -12.81 -7.71 -8.20
N GLU A 45 -12.12 -6.58 -8.15
CA GLU A 45 -11.58 -5.91 -9.33
C GLU A 45 -10.49 -6.77 -9.98
N ILE A 46 -9.58 -7.33 -9.18
CA ILE A 46 -8.55 -8.26 -9.67
C ILE A 46 -9.19 -9.47 -10.35
N TYR A 47 -10.22 -10.04 -9.72
CA TYR A 47 -10.97 -11.17 -10.29
C TYR A 47 -11.60 -10.82 -11.64
N ARG A 48 -12.31 -9.69 -11.73
CA ARG A 48 -12.93 -9.23 -12.98
C ARG A 48 -11.89 -8.99 -14.07
N TYR A 49 -10.78 -8.36 -13.72
CA TYR A 49 -9.67 -8.15 -14.64
C TYR A 49 -9.15 -9.47 -15.21
N ALA A 50 -8.87 -10.46 -14.34
CA ALA A 50 -8.39 -11.78 -14.76
C ALA A 50 -9.38 -12.50 -15.69
N VAL A 51 -10.69 -12.42 -15.41
CA VAL A 51 -11.74 -12.97 -16.29
C VAL A 51 -11.70 -12.32 -17.68
N LEU A 52 -11.61 -10.99 -17.73
CA LEU A 52 -11.60 -10.24 -19.00
C LEU A 52 -10.36 -10.56 -19.84
N VAL A 53 -9.17 -10.56 -19.21
CA VAL A 53 -7.92 -10.94 -19.87
C VAL A 53 -7.99 -12.37 -20.39
N SER A 54 -8.51 -13.30 -19.60
CA SER A 54 -8.65 -14.70 -20.02
C SER A 54 -9.55 -14.85 -21.26
N LYS A 55 -10.64 -14.08 -21.34
CA LYS A 55 -11.51 -14.06 -22.53
C LYS A 55 -10.84 -13.45 -23.75
N ALA A 56 -10.00 -12.43 -23.56
CA ALA A 56 -9.34 -11.72 -24.65
C ALA A 56 -8.13 -12.48 -25.21
N VAL A 57 -7.37 -13.17 -24.35
CA VAL A 57 -6.10 -13.82 -24.70
C VAL A 57 -6.29 -15.28 -25.10
N ILE A 58 -7.22 -16.00 -24.45
CA ILE A 58 -7.35 -17.44 -24.62
C ILE A 58 -8.58 -17.75 -25.50
N PRO A 59 -8.40 -18.39 -26.67
CA PRO A 59 -9.51 -18.71 -27.57
C PRO A 59 -10.61 -19.55 -26.89
N PRO A 60 -11.90 -19.33 -27.21
CA PRO A 60 -13.00 -20.10 -26.63
C PRO A 60 -12.86 -21.62 -26.78
N ALA A 61 -12.27 -22.09 -27.88
CA ALA A 61 -12.06 -23.51 -28.16
C ALA A 61 -11.11 -24.19 -27.16
N PHE A 62 -10.17 -23.45 -26.55
CA PHE A 62 -9.23 -23.99 -25.57
C PHE A 62 -9.94 -24.53 -24.32
N TRP A 63 -11.03 -23.88 -23.92
CA TRP A 63 -11.79 -24.25 -22.73
C TRP A 63 -12.67 -25.50 -22.93
N GLY A 64 -12.90 -25.88 -24.19
CA GLY A 64 -13.81 -26.96 -24.61
C GLY A 64 -15.29 -26.63 -24.43
N SER A 65 -15.67 -25.97 -23.34
CA SER A 65 -17.02 -25.49 -23.08
C SER A 65 -17.05 -24.26 -22.17
N GLU A 66 -18.14 -23.50 -22.22
CA GLU A 66 -18.34 -22.37 -21.31
C GLU A 66 -18.52 -22.81 -19.85
N ALA A 67 -19.03 -24.03 -19.61
CA ALA A 67 -19.15 -24.59 -18.27
C ALA A 67 -17.77 -24.81 -17.62
N ASN A 68 -16.81 -25.35 -18.38
CA ASN A 68 -15.44 -25.54 -17.92
C ASN A 68 -14.77 -24.20 -17.62
N PHE A 69 -14.96 -23.23 -18.52
CA PHE A 69 -14.45 -21.87 -18.33
C PHE A 69 -14.97 -21.24 -17.02
N LYS A 70 -16.28 -21.35 -16.76
CA LYS A 70 -16.91 -20.87 -15.51
C LYS A 70 -16.41 -21.62 -14.27
N LEU A 71 -16.14 -22.92 -14.39
CA LEU A 71 -15.61 -23.73 -13.30
C LEU A 71 -14.20 -23.28 -12.90
N VAL A 72 -13.31 -23.12 -13.89
CA VAL A 72 -11.92 -22.68 -13.69
C VAL A 72 -11.87 -21.26 -13.11
N LEU A 73 -12.71 -20.37 -13.63
CA LEU A 73 -12.81 -19.00 -13.11
C LEU A 73 -13.73 -18.89 -11.89
N SER A 74 -14.24 -19.98 -11.32
CA SER A 74 -15.10 -19.85 -10.14
C SER A 74 -14.30 -19.30 -8.96
N ARG A 75 -14.95 -18.47 -8.13
CA ARG A 75 -14.35 -17.89 -6.91
C ARG A 75 -13.77 -18.95 -5.96
N LYS A 76 -14.24 -20.20 -6.02
CA LYS A 76 -13.76 -21.33 -5.21
C LYS A 76 -12.35 -21.79 -5.61
N CYS A 77 -12.01 -21.72 -6.89
CA CYS A 77 -10.67 -22.08 -7.40
C CYS A 77 -9.73 -20.87 -7.50
N CYS A 78 -10.26 -19.65 -7.35
CA CYS A 78 -9.49 -18.43 -7.46
C CYS A 78 -8.65 -18.20 -6.18
N PRO A 79 -7.31 -18.30 -6.24
CA PRO A 79 -6.44 -18.23 -5.05
C PRO A 79 -6.43 -16.84 -4.38
N PHE A 80 -6.96 -15.83 -5.06
CA PHE A 80 -7.00 -14.45 -4.57
C PHE A 80 -8.02 -14.23 -3.45
N SER A 81 -9.02 -15.10 -3.26
CA SER A 81 -10.09 -14.86 -2.27
C SER A 81 -9.76 -15.31 -0.83
N THR A 82 -8.63 -15.99 -0.56
CA THR A 82 -8.50 -16.82 0.66
C THR A 82 -7.40 -16.39 1.64
N ARG A 83 -6.75 -15.23 1.49
CA ARG A 83 -5.58 -14.86 2.33
C ARG A 83 -5.78 -13.76 3.39
N GLU A 84 -7.00 -13.35 3.73
CA GLU A 84 -7.20 -12.26 4.71
C GLU A 84 -7.20 -12.66 6.20
N LYS A 85 -7.16 -13.95 6.57
CA LYS A 85 -7.37 -14.34 7.99
C LYS A 85 -6.12 -14.66 8.83
N LYS A 86 -4.89 -14.24 8.44
CA LYS A 86 -3.67 -14.60 9.22
C LYS A 86 -2.80 -13.47 9.74
N ILE A 87 -3.20 -12.20 9.61
CA ILE A 87 -2.37 -11.07 10.09
C ILE A 87 -2.94 -10.37 11.34
N LEU A 88 -4.18 -10.68 11.76
CA LEU A 88 -4.84 -9.97 12.88
C LEU A 88 -4.81 -10.69 14.25
N HIS A 89 -4.09 -11.80 14.40
CA HIS A 89 -3.98 -12.53 15.69
C HIS A 89 -2.57 -12.51 16.29
N GLY A 90 -1.77 -11.48 15.96
CA GLY A 90 -0.40 -11.34 16.47
C GLY A 90 -0.02 -9.89 16.70
N VAL A 91 -0.78 -9.20 17.55
CA VAL A 91 -0.35 -8.00 18.29
C VAL A 91 -0.90 -8.12 19.71
#